data_AF-A0A9D8KAH9-F1
#
_entry.id   AF-A0A9D8KAH9-F1
#
_cell.length_a   1.000
_cell.length_b   1.000
_cell.length_c   1.000
_cell.angle_alpha   90.00
_cell.angle_beta   90.00
_cell.angle_gamma   90.00
#
_symmetry.space_group_name_H-M   'P 1'
#
loop_
_entity.id
_entity.type
_entity.pdbx_description
1 polymer ?
#
loop_
_entity_poly.entity_id
_entity_poly.type
_entity_poly.pdbx_seq_one_letter_code
_entity_poly.pdbx_strand_id
1 'polypeptide(L)'
;MKEQVLKDLIRLTGYSEADRETLREFSEKTAPWADEFVKSFYDTLFGYDRTAKIFGEGERQEREKTLKGWLTSAFKGDITDDFLKNLWVVGLLHIKRGVPNSFMLGIMSLVEQLFLKKCIETFEKEEATRIYGAFKRLMDVVSGVIAESYYFSYVDALYSIGGIKREVVNRMISLEIDKMIKAEREG
;
A
#
# COMPACT_ATOMS: atom_id res chain seq x y z
N MET A 1 -0.47 0.96 18.73
CA MET A 1 -0.96 0.07 17.65
C MET A 1 -0.39 0.46 16.31
N LYS A 2 -0.76 1.62 15.74
CA LYS A 2 -0.25 2.10 14.44
C LYS A 2 1.28 2.09 14.34
N GLU A 3 1.95 2.59 15.38
CA GLU A 3 3.41 2.61 15.45
C GLU A 3 4.02 1.21 15.57
N GLN A 4 3.34 0.29 16.26
CA GLN A 4 3.81 -1.10 16.38
C GLN A 4 3.70 -1.83 15.05
N VAL A 5 2.59 -1.67 14.32
CA VAL A 5 2.41 -2.20 12.96
C VAL A 5 3.55 -1.75 12.05
N LEU A 6 3.89 -0.45 12.06
CA LEU A 6 5.00 0.05 11.26
C LEU A 6 6.34 -0.58 11.68
N LYS A 7 6.63 -0.69 12.98
CA LYS A 7 7.85 -1.33 13.49
C LYS A 7 7.94 -2.80 13.07
N ASP A 8 6.85 -3.54 13.17
CA ASP A 8 6.79 -4.96 12.80
C ASP A 8 7.02 -5.14 11.30
N LEU A 9 6.38 -4.31 10.46
CA LEU A 9 6.56 -4.36 9.00
C LEU A 9 7.98 -3.98 8.59
N ILE A 10 8.56 -2.93 9.17
CA ILE A 10 9.96 -2.56 8.93
C ILE A 10 10.89 -3.72 9.31
N ARG A 11 10.65 -4.33 10.47
CA ARG A 11 11.45 -5.46 10.95
C ARG A 11 11.36 -6.69 10.05
N LEU A 12 10.16 -7.06 9.61
CA LEU A 12 9.91 -8.28 8.84
C LEU A 12 10.30 -8.15 7.37
N THR A 13 10.11 -6.98 6.77
CA THR A 13 10.57 -6.70 5.40
C THR A 13 12.07 -6.48 5.31
N GLY A 14 12.70 -6.08 6.42
CA GLY A 14 14.10 -5.67 6.46
C GLY A 14 14.34 -4.28 5.87
N TYR A 15 13.28 -3.46 5.73
CA TYR A 15 13.41 -2.08 5.26
C TYR A 15 14.32 -1.27 6.20
N SER A 16 15.27 -0.53 5.65
CA SER A 16 16.37 0.08 6.41
C SER A 16 16.84 1.41 5.80
N GLU A 17 17.79 2.09 6.47
CA GLU A 17 18.41 3.30 5.89
C GLU A 17 19.17 3.00 4.59
N ALA A 18 19.79 1.82 4.47
CA ALA A 18 20.48 1.41 3.23
C ALA A 18 19.53 1.34 2.02
N ASP A 19 18.24 1.02 2.24
CA ASP A 19 17.23 1.06 1.20
C ASP A 19 16.92 2.50 0.77
N ARG A 20 16.82 3.43 1.74
CA ARG A 20 16.60 4.86 1.47
C ARG A 20 17.77 5.46 0.71
N GLU A 21 18.99 5.14 1.11
CA GLU A 21 20.21 5.56 0.43
C GLU A 21 20.26 5.01 -0.99
N THR A 22 19.92 3.74 -1.19
CA THR A 22 19.83 3.13 -2.53
C THR A 22 18.81 3.87 -3.39
N LEU A 23 17.60 4.16 -2.88
CA LEU A 23 16.60 4.90 -3.65
C LEU A 23 17.06 6.33 -3.98
N ARG A 24 17.70 7.02 -3.04
CA ARG A 24 18.30 8.36 -3.26
C ARG A 24 19.38 8.34 -4.35
N GLU A 25 20.30 7.37 -4.27
CA GLU A 25 21.43 7.19 -5.20
C GLU A 25 20.94 7.10 -6.66
N PHE A 26 19.85 6.39 -6.91
CA PHE A 26 19.33 6.16 -8.26
C PHE A 26 18.18 7.10 -8.65
N SER A 27 17.85 8.07 -7.80
CA SER A 27 16.67 8.92 -7.94
C SER A 27 16.62 9.72 -9.24
N GLU A 28 17.76 10.18 -9.77
CA GLU A 28 17.81 10.91 -11.05
C GLU A 28 17.33 10.06 -12.23
N LYS A 29 17.62 8.75 -12.20
CA LYS A 29 17.22 7.81 -13.24
C LYS A 29 15.80 7.29 -13.04
N THR A 30 15.35 7.12 -11.80
CA THR A 30 14.04 6.53 -11.47
C THR A 30 12.91 7.55 -11.40
N ALA A 31 13.18 8.80 -10.98
CA ALA A 31 12.16 9.83 -10.84
C ALA A 31 11.36 10.12 -12.13
N PRO A 32 11.97 10.15 -13.33
CA PRO A 32 11.22 10.33 -14.59
C PRO A 32 10.16 9.25 -14.85
N TRP A 33 10.28 8.06 -14.25
CA TRP A 33 9.32 6.97 -14.45
C TRP A 33 7.96 7.24 -13.80
N ALA A 34 7.87 8.20 -12.87
CA ALA A 34 6.64 8.51 -12.14
C ALA A 34 5.46 8.84 -13.08
N ASP A 35 5.70 9.55 -14.19
CA ASP A 35 4.65 9.88 -15.15
C ASP A 35 4.05 8.64 -15.82
N GLU A 36 4.90 7.69 -16.21
CA GLU A 36 4.46 6.44 -16.83
C GLU A 36 3.72 5.54 -15.83
N PHE A 37 4.18 5.47 -14.59
CA PHE A 37 3.50 4.69 -13.55
C PHE A 37 2.14 5.27 -13.20
N VAL A 38 2.02 6.60 -13.05
CA VAL A 38 0.75 7.27 -12.77
C VAL A 38 -0.25 6.98 -13.89
N LYS A 39 0.18 7.14 -15.14
CA LYS A 39 -0.67 6.82 -16.30
C LYS A 39 -1.13 5.36 -16.27
N SER A 40 -0.19 4.42 -16.10
CA SER A 40 -0.50 2.99 -16.08
C SER A 40 -1.42 2.59 -14.92
N PHE A 41 -1.22 3.21 -13.75
CA PHE A 41 -2.05 3.03 -12.56
C PHE A 41 -3.50 3.44 -12.84
N TYR A 42 -3.73 4.66 -13.31
CA TYR A 42 -5.09 5.14 -13.55
C TYR A 42 -5.73 4.53 -14.79
N ASP A 43 -4.98 4.24 -15.86
CA ASP A 43 -5.52 3.49 -16.99
C ASP A 43 -6.03 2.11 -16.56
N THR A 44 -5.31 1.42 -15.67
CA THR A 44 -5.75 0.13 -15.11
C THR A 44 -7.02 0.29 -14.27
N LEU A 45 -7.08 1.28 -13.38
CA LEU A 45 -8.23 1.49 -12.51
C LEU A 45 -9.48 1.94 -13.28
N PHE A 46 -9.34 2.80 -14.29
CA PHE A 46 -10.46 3.24 -15.13
C PHE A 46 -10.84 2.19 -16.19
N GLY A 47 -9.92 1.30 -16.57
CA GLY A 47 -10.17 0.19 -17.50
C GLY A 47 -10.96 -0.98 -16.89
N TYR A 48 -11.19 -0.99 -15.58
CA TYR A 48 -11.98 -2.01 -14.91
C TYR A 48 -13.20 -1.42 -14.21
N ASP A 49 -14.40 -1.82 -14.63
CA ASP A 49 -15.68 -1.25 -14.18
C ASP A 49 -15.83 -1.14 -12.66
N ARG A 50 -15.35 -2.13 -11.90
CA ARG A 50 -15.50 -2.12 -10.43
C ARG A 50 -14.63 -1.06 -9.76
N THR A 51 -13.42 -0.81 -10.28
CA THR A 51 -12.55 0.25 -9.77
C THR A 51 -12.93 1.61 -10.33
N ALA A 52 -13.36 1.68 -11.60
CA ALA A 52 -13.79 2.93 -12.23
C ALA A 52 -14.96 3.58 -11.49
N LYS A 53 -15.95 2.79 -11.05
CA LYS A 53 -17.13 3.25 -10.29
C LYS A 53 -16.81 3.88 -8.92
N ILE A 54 -15.59 3.74 -8.42
CA ILE A 54 -15.15 4.39 -7.16
C ILE A 54 -14.86 5.88 -7.39
N PHE A 55 -14.55 6.28 -8.62
CA PHE A 55 -14.18 7.65 -8.96
C PHE A 55 -15.40 8.50 -9.31
N GLY A 56 -15.40 9.74 -8.84
CA GLY A 56 -16.33 10.77 -9.29
C GLY A 56 -15.90 11.38 -10.62
N GLU A 57 -16.84 12.09 -11.26
CA GLU A 57 -16.57 12.82 -12.50
C GLU A 57 -15.45 13.87 -12.31
N GLY A 58 -14.52 13.95 -13.26
CA GLY A 58 -13.42 14.92 -13.24
C GLY A 58 -12.32 14.65 -12.21
N GLU A 59 -12.41 13.62 -11.37
CA GLU A 59 -11.42 13.41 -10.30
C GLU A 59 -10.05 12.96 -10.82
N ARG A 60 -9.98 12.34 -12.00
CA ARG A 60 -8.77 11.66 -12.49
C ARG A 60 -7.52 12.55 -12.42
N GLN A 61 -7.62 13.79 -12.92
CA GLN A 61 -6.47 14.70 -13.00
C GLN A 61 -5.87 15.04 -11.62
N GLU A 62 -6.72 15.36 -10.63
CA GLU A 62 -6.24 15.68 -9.27
C GLU A 62 -5.68 14.44 -8.56
N ARG A 63 -6.24 13.26 -8.85
CA ARG A 63 -5.76 11.99 -8.31
C ARG A 63 -4.40 11.61 -8.90
N GLU A 64 -4.23 11.77 -10.22
CA GLU A 64 -2.96 11.60 -10.92
C GLU A 64 -1.87 12.50 -10.34
N LYS A 65 -2.16 13.79 -10.11
CA LYS A 65 -1.23 14.73 -9.48
C LYS A 65 -0.82 14.30 -8.08
N THR A 66 -1.77 13.85 -7.27
CA THR A 66 -1.51 13.37 -5.90
C THR A 66 -0.61 12.15 -5.91
N LEU A 67 -0.91 11.16 -6.75
CA LEU A 67 -0.10 9.95 -6.86
C LEU A 67 1.30 10.25 -7.42
N LYS A 68 1.42 11.15 -8.39
CA LYS A 68 2.72 11.56 -8.95
C LYS A 68 3.63 12.11 -7.86
N GLY A 69 3.12 12.99 -7.00
CA GLY A 69 3.87 13.51 -5.86
C GLY A 69 4.33 12.40 -4.93
N TRP A 70 3.42 11.49 -4.59
CA TRP A 70 3.72 10.35 -3.72
C TRP A 70 4.80 9.41 -4.30
N LEU A 71 4.68 9.01 -5.57
CA LEU A 71 5.66 8.15 -6.25
C LEU A 71 7.01 8.85 -6.39
N THR A 72 7.02 10.15 -6.67
CA THR A 72 8.27 10.92 -6.74
C THR A 72 9.00 10.90 -5.41
N SER A 73 8.31 11.10 -4.28
CA SER A 73 8.92 10.97 -2.95
C SER A 73 9.45 9.55 -2.68
N ALA A 74 8.70 8.53 -3.08
CA ALA A 74 9.12 7.14 -2.96
C ALA A 74 10.40 6.83 -3.75
N PHE A 75 10.47 7.26 -5.01
CA PHE A 75 11.64 7.03 -5.87
C PHE A 75 12.85 7.84 -5.47
N LYS A 76 12.65 9.02 -4.88
CA LYS A 76 13.75 9.83 -4.34
C LYS A 76 14.31 9.31 -3.02
N GLY A 77 13.66 8.33 -2.38
CA GLY A 77 14.02 7.92 -1.01
C GLY A 77 13.75 9.03 0.03
N ASP A 78 12.92 10.03 -0.31
CA ASP A 78 12.45 11.10 0.59
C ASP A 78 11.34 10.58 1.53
N ILE A 79 11.59 9.41 2.10
CA ILE A 79 10.66 8.72 2.98
C ILE A 79 10.89 9.26 4.38
N THR A 80 10.13 10.27 4.80
CA THR A 80 10.22 10.77 6.18
C THR A 80 9.40 9.90 7.13
N ASP A 81 9.58 10.05 8.44
CA ASP A 81 8.66 9.46 9.41
C ASP A 81 7.23 9.93 9.18
N ASP A 82 7.04 11.18 8.75
CA ASP A 82 5.72 11.72 8.44
C ASP A 82 5.12 11.09 7.19
N PHE A 83 5.93 10.78 6.17
CA PHE A 83 5.48 9.97 5.03
C PHE A 83 4.91 8.63 5.51
N LEU A 84 5.65 7.91 6.36
CA LEU A 84 5.25 6.60 6.87
C LEU A 84 4.02 6.69 7.78
N LYS A 85 3.94 7.70 8.65
CA LYS A 85 2.77 7.95 9.51
C LYS A 85 1.52 8.28 8.68
N ASN A 86 1.69 8.99 7.56
CA ASN A 86 0.58 9.37 6.71
C ASN A 86 -0.04 8.18 5.94
N LEU A 87 0.67 7.05 5.81
CA LEU A 87 0.13 5.83 5.20
C LEU A 87 -1.15 5.33 5.88
N TRP A 88 -1.25 5.53 7.20
CA TRP A 88 -2.47 5.19 7.94
C TRP A 88 -3.64 6.03 7.47
N VAL A 89 -3.44 7.34 7.29
CA VAL A 89 -4.47 8.27 6.79
C VAL A 89 -4.87 7.90 5.38
N VAL A 90 -3.91 7.53 4.53
CA VAL A 90 -4.17 7.01 3.18
C VAL A 90 -5.10 5.79 3.26
N GLY A 91 -4.83 4.83 4.14
CA GLY A 91 -5.72 3.69 4.33
C GLY A 91 -7.14 4.07 4.76
N LEU A 92 -7.29 5.00 5.71
CA LEU A 92 -8.60 5.54 6.11
C LEU A 92 -9.36 6.19 4.94
N LEU A 93 -8.67 6.92 4.07
CA LEU A 93 -9.27 7.54 2.89
C LEU A 93 -9.77 6.48 1.89
N HIS A 94 -9.06 5.37 1.73
CA HIS A 94 -9.50 4.28 0.88
C HIS A 94 -10.74 3.56 1.44
N ILE A 95 -10.77 3.32 2.76
CA ILE A 95 -11.97 2.80 3.46
C ILE A 95 -13.16 3.73 3.23
N LYS A 96 -12.99 5.03 3.45
CA LYS A 96 -14.03 6.04 3.25
C LYS A 96 -14.60 6.03 1.83
N ARG A 97 -13.78 5.69 0.83
CA ARG A 97 -14.17 5.60 -0.58
C ARG A 97 -14.70 4.21 -1.00
N GLY A 98 -14.77 3.25 -0.09
CA GLY A 98 -15.23 1.90 -0.38
C GLY A 98 -14.25 1.10 -1.25
N VAL A 99 -12.97 1.42 -1.22
CA VAL A 99 -11.93 0.63 -1.90
C VAL A 99 -11.64 -0.61 -1.05
N PRO A 100 -11.84 -1.85 -1.56
CA PRO A 100 -11.47 -3.04 -0.81
C PRO A 100 -9.95 -3.26 -0.81
N ASN A 101 -9.42 -3.91 0.23
CA ASN A 101 -8.00 -4.25 0.34
C ASN A 101 -7.47 -5.03 -0.86
N SER A 102 -8.29 -5.89 -1.48
CA SER A 102 -7.87 -6.64 -2.68
C SER A 102 -7.57 -5.74 -3.88
N PHE A 103 -8.28 -4.62 -4.04
CA PHE A 103 -7.98 -3.66 -5.11
C PHE A 103 -6.70 -2.91 -4.83
N MET A 104 -6.47 -2.53 -3.56
CA MET A 104 -5.18 -1.96 -3.13
C MET A 104 -4.03 -2.92 -3.45
N LEU A 105 -4.06 -4.15 -2.94
CA LEU A 105 -2.98 -5.11 -3.18
C LEU A 105 -2.75 -5.39 -4.67
N GLY A 106 -3.83 -5.50 -5.47
CA GLY A 106 -3.74 -5.70 -6.91
C GLY A 106 -3.04 -4.54 -7.63
N ILE A 107 -3.42 -3.29 -7.34
CA ILE A 107 -2.81 -2.14 -8.01
C ILE A 107 -1.38 -1.87 -7.52
N MET A 108 -1.06 -2.17 -6.26
CA MET A 108 0.30 -2.09 -5.74
C MET A 108 1.22 -3.13 -6.42
N SER A 109 0.70 -4.34 -6.66
CA SER A 109 1.43 -5.37 -7.42
C SER A 109 1.77 -4.89 -8.83
N LEU A 110 0.85 -4.21 -9.54
CA LEU A 110 1.14 -3.60 -10.84
C LEU A 110 2.31 -2.62 -10.76
N VAL A 111 2.31 -1.71 -9.77
CA VAL A 111 3.38 -0.72 -9.60
C VAL A 111 4.74 -1.41 -9.38
N GLU A 112 4.78 -2.44 -8.53
CA GLU A 112 6.00 -3.23 -8.29
C GLU A 112 6.51 -3.92 -9.56
N GLN A 113 5.62 -4.52 -10.35
CA GLN A 113 5.98 -5.20 -11.61
C GLN A 113 6.52 -4.22 -12.64
N LEU A 114 5.87 -3.05 -12.79
CA LEU A 114 6.35 -2.02 -13.70
C LEU A 114 7.73 -1.51 -13.26
N PHE A 115 7.96 -1.34 -11.95
CA PHE A 115 9.25 -0.89 -11.42
C PHE A 115 10.36 -1.92 -11.66
N LEU A 116 10.09 -3.21 -11.42
CA LEU A 116 11.01 -4.30 -11.75
C LEU A 116 11.38 -4.28 -13.23
N LYS A 117 10.38 -4.16 -14.12
CA LYS A 117 10.60 -4.10 -15.56
C LYS A 117 11.53 -2.94 -15.92
N LYS A 118 11.26 -1.73 -15.41
CA LYS A 118 12.12 -0.57 -15.64
C LYS A 118 13.54 -0.76 -15.11
N CYS A 119 13.69 -1.40 -13.96
CA CYS A 119 15.00 -1.73 -13.42
C CYS A 119 15.80 -2.64 -14.36
N ILE A 120 15.19 -3.72 -14.86
CA ILE A 120 15.83 -4.67 -15.78
C ILE A 120 16.17 -4.02 -17.12
N GLU A 121 15.34 -3.10 -17.60
CA GLU A 121 15.56 -2.38 -18.87
C GLU A 121 16.65 -1.29 -18.77
N THR A 122 16.92 -0.77 -17.57
CA THR A 122 17.76 0.43 -17.39
C THR A 122 19.12 0.14 -16.76
N PHE A 123 19.22 -0.91 -15.94
CA PHE A 123 20.40 -1.17 -15.10
C PHE A 123 20.98 -2.56 -15.35
N GLU A 124 22.27 -2.71 -15.05
CA GLU A 124 22.90 -4.02 -14.96
C GLU A 124 22.24 -4.86 -13.86
N LYS A 125 22.33 -6.19 -13.98
CA LYS A 125 21.58 -7.14 -13.16
C LYS A 125 21.73 -6.90 -11.66
N GLU A 126 22.94 -6.64 -11.19
CA GLU A 126 23.24 -6.42 -9.77
C GLU A 126 22.61 -5.12 -9.25
N GLU A 127 22.70 -4.03 -10.01
CA GLU A 127 22.06 -2.76 -9.71
C GLU A 127 20.54 -2.88 -9.75
N ALA A 128 19.99 -3.49 -10.80
CA ALA A 128 18.56 -3.73 -10.94
C ALA A 128 18.00 -4.50 -9.73
N THR A 129 18.72 -5.55 -9.29
CA THR A 129 18.34 -6.35 -8.11
C THR A 129 18.37 -5.52 -6.82
N ARG A 130 19.42 -4.70 -6.63
CA ARG A 130 19.57 -3.84 -5.46
C ARG A 130 18.46 -2.77 -5.38
N ILE A 131 18.23 -2.06 -6.49
CA ILE A 131 17.24 -0.97 -6.58
C ILE A 131 15.82 -1.51 -6.42
N TYR A 132 15.49 -2.58 -7.16
CA TYR A 132 14.17 -3.22 -7.03
C TYR A 132 13.96 -3.77 -5.62
N GLY A 133 14.97 -4.40 -5.00
CA GLY A 133 14.87 -4.91 -3.64
C GLY A 133 14.53 -3.82 -2.62
N ALA A 134 15.20 -2.66 -2.71
CA ALA A 134 14.93 -1.50 -1.86
C ALA A 134 13.50 -0.96 -2.06
N PHE A 135 13.08 -0.82 -3.32
CA PHE A 135 11.72 -0.39 -3.64
C PHE A 135 10.67 -1.39 -3.13
N LYS A 136 10.85 -2.68 -3.41
CA LYS A 136 9.93 -3.74 -3.00
C LYS A 136 9.68 -3.75 -1.49
N ARG A 137 10.75 -3.68 -0.68
CA ARG A 137 10.63 -3.60 0.79
C ARG A 137 9.83 -2.39 1.24
N LEU A 138 10.07 -1.21 0.64
CA LEU A 138 9.27 -0.01 0.91
C LEU A 138 7.79 -0.24 0.56
N MET A 139 7.51 -0.81 -0.62
CA MET A 139 6.14 -1.06 -1.08
C MET A 139 5.39 -2.09 -0.23
N ASP A 140 6.10 -3.08 0.33
CA ASP A 140 5.54 -4.03 1.29
C ASP A 140 5.18 -3.35 2.62
N VAL A 141 6.04 -2.46 3.13
CA VAL A 141 5.72 -1.65 4.31
C VAL A 141 4.49 -0.78 4.04
N VAL A 142 4.44 -0.11 2.88
CA VAL A 142 3.30 0.72 2.45
C VAL A 142 2.01 -0.08 2.41
N SER A 143 2.02 -1.22 1.72
CA SER A 143 0.85 -2.07 1.54
C SER A 143 0.38 -2.66 2.86
N GLY A 144 1.32 -3.10 3.70
CA GLY A 144 1.02 -3.65 5.02
C GLY A 144 0.38 -2.63 5.96
N VAL A 145 0.94 -1.41 6.06
CA VAL A 145 0.37 -0.36 6.91
C VAL A 145 -1.03 0.03 6.46
N ILE A 146 -1.23 0.17 5.14
CA ILE A 146 -2.55 0.47 4.58
C ILE A 146 -3.52 -0.67 4.90
N ALA A 147 -3.15 -1.93 4.64
CA ALA A 147 -4.03 -3.08 4.87
C ALA A 147 -4.44 -3.21 6.35
N GLU A 148 -3.50 -3.05 7.27
CA GLU A 148 -3.74 -3.08 8.72
C GLU A 148 -4.69 -1.97 9.18
N SER A 149 -4.63 -0.79 8.53
CA SER A 149 -5.56 0.30 8.87
C SER A 149 -7.03 -0.09 8.70
N TYR A 150 -7.36 -1.02 7.80
CA TYR A 150 -8.74 -1.51 7.62
C TYR A 150 -9.20 -2.30 8.83
N TYR A 151 -8.40 -3.29 9.23
CA TYR A 151 -8.73 -4.15 10.37
C TYR A 151 -8.96 -3.31 11.63
N PHE A 152 -8.00 -2.44 11.96
CA PHE A 152 -8.10 -1.58 13.14
C PHE A 152 -9.26 -0.60 13.05
N SER A 153 -9.59 -0.06 11.88
CA SER A 153 -10.70 0.90 11.76
C SER A 153 -12.06 0.27 12.00
N TYR A 154 -12.32 -0.93 11.46
CA TYR A 154 -13.58 -1.63 11.71
C TYR A 154 -13.71 -2.04 13.17
N VAL A 155 -12.64 -2.58 13.72
CA VAL A 155 -12.56 -3.01 15.12
C VAL A 155 -12.75 -1.81 16.08
N ASP A 156 -12.06 -0.70 15.83
CA ASP A 156 -12.18 0.51 16.65
C ASP A 156 -13.55 1.18 16.51
N ALA A 157 -14.19 1.14 15.34
CA ALA A 157 -15.55 1.63 15.17
C ALA A 157 -16.57 0.85 16.03
N LEU A 158 -16.43 -0.48 16.10
CA LEU A 158 -17.28 -1.32 16.96
C LEU A 158 -17.08 -1.01 18.45
N TYR A 159 -15.86 -0.67 18.87
CA TYR A 159 -15.58 -0.25 20.25
C TYR A 159 -16.11 1.13 20.57
N SER A 160 -15.77 2.11 19.73
CA SER A 160 -16.06 3.53 19.94
C SER A 160 -17.55 3.83 19.94
N ILE A 161 -18.32 3.17 19.07
CA ILE A 161 -19.74 3.46 18.87
C ILE A 161 -20.62 2.47 19.63
N GLY A 162 -20.20 1.20 19.71
CA GLY A 162 -20.98 0.14 20.33
C GLY A 162 -20.76 -0.04 21.84
N GLY A 163 -19.73 0.59 22.42
CA GLY A 163 -19.38 0.41 23.84
C GLY A 163 -18.92 -1.01 24.19
N ILE A 164 -18.66 -1.85 23.19
CA ILE A 164 -18.24 -3.23 23.36
C ILE A 164 -16.77 -3.24 23.75
N LYS A 165 -16.38 -4.09 24.71
CA LYS A 165 -14.97 -4.25 25.09
C LYS A 165 -14.19 -5.02 24.02
N ARG A 166 -12.88 -4.73 23.93
CA ARG A 166 -11.98 -5.35 22.95
C ARG A 166 -11.89 -6.86 23.03
N GLU A 167 -11.85 -7.34 24.26
CA GLU A 167 -11.76 -8.77 24.57
C GLU A 167 -13.02 -9.51 24.14
N VAL A 168 -14.19 -8.85 24.20
CA VAL A 168 -15.49 -9.44 23.81
C VAL A 168 -15.57 -9.60 22.29
N VAL A 169 -15.21 -8.57 21.52
CA VAL A 169 -15.18 -8.66 20.05
C VAL A 169 -14.18 -9.72 19.58
N ASN A 170 -12.99 -9.77 20.18
CA ASN A 170 -11.99 -10.78 19.84
C ASN A 170 -12.51 -12.20 20.09
N ARG A 171 -13.22 -12.41 21.21
CA ARG A 171 -13.84 -13.70 21.51
C ARG A 171 -14.96 -14.07 20.53
N MET A 172 -15.80 -13.09 20.14
CA MET A 172 -16.84 -13.29 19.12
C MET A 172 -16.23 -13.70 17.78
N ILE A 173 -15.20 -12.97 17.33
CA ILE A 173 -14.46 -13.27 16.10
C ILE A 173 -13.90 -14.69 16.15
N SER A 174 -13.24 -15.07 17.25
CA SER A 174 -12.66 -16.41 17.39
C SER A 174 -13.70 -17.53 17.24
N LEU A 175 -14.88 -17.38 17.84
CA LEU A 175 -15.94 -18.39 17.78
C LEU A 175 -16.56 -18.51 16.37
N GLU A 176 -16.69 -17.39 15.67
CA GLU A 176 -17.27 -17.38 14.31
C GLU A 176 -16.25 -17.82 13.25
N ILE A 177 -14.96 -17.51 13.41
CA ILE A 177 -13.91 -17.93 12.46
C ILE A 177 -13.87 -19.46 12.33
N ASP A 178 -13.98 -20.21 13.43
CA ASP A 178 -13.95 -21.68 13.37
C ASP A 178 -15.11 -22.24 12.52
N LYS A 179 -16.30 -21.61 12.61
CA LYS A 179 -17.46 -21.97 11.79
C LYS A 179 -17.25 -21.61 10.32
N MET A 180 -16.72 -20.42 10.05
CA MET A 180 -16.42 -19.96 8.69
C MET A 180 -15.39 -20.85 8.01
N ILE A 181 -14.30 -21.21 8.70
CA ILE A 181 -13.27 -22.12 8.19
C ILE A 181 -13.88 -23.47 7.81
N LYS A 182 -14.79 -24.00 8.65
CA LYS A 182 -15.47 -25.26 8.36
C LYS A 182 -16.33 -25.15 7.09
N ALA A 183 -17.10 -24.08 6.95
CA ALA A 183 -17.96 -23.85 5.78
C ALA A 183 -17.16 -23.77 4.46
N GLU A 184 -16.04 -23.06 4.43
CA GLU A 184 -15.18 -22.94 3.23
C GLU A 184 -14.46 -24.24 2.84
N ARG A 185 -14.29 -25.19 3.77
CA ARG A 185 -13.64 -26.48 3.48
C ARG A 185 -14.62 -27.56 3.05
N GLU A 186 -15.88 -27.42 3.42
CA GLU A 186 -16.95 -28.38 3.13
C GLU A 186 -17.80 -28.00 1.90
N GLY A 187 -17.68 -26.76 1.41
CA GLY A 187 -18.29 -26.26 0.18
C GLY A 187 -17.36 -26.34 -1.02
#